data_AF-A0A4P5UYD6-F1
#
_entry.id   AF-A0A4P5UYD6-F1
#
_cell.length_a   1.000
_cell.length_b   1.000
_cell.length_c   1.000
_cell.angle_alpha   90.00
_cell.angle_beta   90.00
_cell.angle_gamma   90.00
#
_symmetry.space_group_name_H-M   'P 1'
#
loop_
_entity.id
_entity.type
_entity.pdbx_description
1 polymer ?
#
loop_
_entity_poly.entity_id
_entity_poly.type
_entity_poly.pdbx_seq_one_letter_code
_entity_poly.pdbx_strand_id
1 'polypeptide(L)'
;MAASPAANVPTAAPTVQPTVAAAVACGDDVEFVSDLTVPDFSKVAPGTALNKQWQVRNSGTCAWGPQHRVIFVDGNNLGATVEHALYPALPGTLAVVNVSMVAPAAAGDYEGYWRLSDAKGEPFGSRLYIKITVAAPQP
;
A
#
# COMPACT_ATOMS: atom_id res chain seq x y z
N MET A 1 -27.32 72.54 31.08
CA MET A 1 -27.26 72.07 29.68
C MET A 1 -25.95 71.31 29.54
N ALA A 2 -26.01 69.98 29.51
CA ALA A 2 -24.83 69.11 29.50
C ALA A 2 -24.56 68.63 28.07
N ALA A 3 -23.30 68.71 27.62
CA ALA A 3 -22.84 68.13 26.36
C ALA A 3 -21.90 66.96 26.68
N SER A 4 -22.27 65.76 26.23
CA SER A 4 -21.42 64.56 26.27
C SER A 4 -20.67 64.40 24.94
N PRO A 5 -19.39 63.98 24.92
CA PRO A 5 -18.70 63.67 23.68
C PRO A 5 -19.00 62.23 23.23
N ALA A 6 -19.19 62.03 21.92
CA ALA A 6 -19.34 60.72 21.30
C ALA A 6 -17.99 59.98 21.24
N ALA A 7 -17.99 58.70 21.58
CA ALA A 7 -16.82 57.82 21.52
C ALA A 7 -16.54 57.38 20.08
N ASN A 8 -15.34 57.66 19.58
CA ASN A 8 -14.83 57.12 18.32
C ASN A 8 -14.47 55.64 18.51
N VAL A 9 -15.21 54.74 17.85
CA VAL A 9 -14.87 53.31 17.77
C VAL A 9 -13.99 53.10 16.54
N PRO A 10 -12.77 52.53 16.65
CA PRO A 10 -11.98 52.18 15.48
C PRO A 10 -12.56 50.91 14.84
N THR A 11 -12.93 50.98 13.56
CA THR A 11 -13.26 49.83 12.72
C THR A 11 -11.99 49.02 12.45
N ALA A 12 -11.87 47.84 13.04
CA ALA A 12 -10.82 46.88 12.68
C ALA A 12 -11.09 46.30 11.28
N ALA A 13 -10.16 46.48 10.36
CA ALA A 13 -10.18 45.83 9.05
C ALA A 13 -9.82 44.34 9.21
N PRO A 14 -10.42 43.42 8.42
CA PRO A 14 -10.02 42.02 8.44
C PRO A 14 -8.61 41.87 7.86
N THR A 15 -7.64 41.54 8.70
CA THR A 15 -6.33 41.06 8.26
C THR A 15 -6.48 39.68 7.62
N VAL A 16 -6.34 39.61 6.30
CA VAL A 16 -6.07 38.35 5.58
C VAL A 16 -4.68 37.86 6.02
N GLN A 17 -4.66 36.99 7.04
CA GLN A 17 -3.47 36.20 7.32
C GLN A 17 -3.23 35.28 6.12
N PRO A 18 -1.99 35.15 5.61
CA PRO A 18 -1.69 34.06 4.70
C PRO A 18 -1.92 32.76 5.47
N THR A 19 -3.00 32.06 5.16
CA THR A 19 -3.18 30.68 5.57
C THR A 19 -2.00 29.94 4.99
N VAL A 20 -1.00 29.63 5.81
CA VAL A 20 -0.05 28.58 5.48
C VAL A 20 -0.92 27.35 5.32
N ALA A 21 -1.25 26.99 4.07
CA ALA A 21 -1.81 25.69 3.77
C ALA A 21 -0.83 24.72 4.42
N ALA A 22 -1.26 24.05 5.51
CA ALA A 22 -0.48 22.98 6.08
C ALA A 22 -0.13 22.09 4.91
N ALA A 23 1.16 21.98 4.59
CA ALA A 23 1.61 21.04 3.58
C ALA A 23 1.03 19.71 4.02
N VAL A 24 0.00 19.22 3.33
CA VAL A 24 -0.66 17.97 3.70
C VAL A 24 0.45 16.95 3.61
N ALA A 25 0.93 16.50 4.76
CA ALA A 25 2.03 15.56 4.80
C ALA A 25 1.61 14.37 3.96
N CYS A 26 2.47 14.01 3.03
CA CYS A 26 2.25 12.90 2.14
C CYS A 26 2.10 11.63 2.97
N GLY A 27 0.90 11.04 2.96
CA GLY A 27 0.60 9.83 3.71
C GLY A 27 0.40 8.68 2.74
N ASP A 28 1.34 7.75 2.71
CA ASP A 28 1.22 6.52 1.93
C ASP A 28 0.38 5.51 2.71
N ASP A 29 -0.66 4.99 2.06
CA ASP A 29 -1.47 3.92 2.60
C ASP A 29 -2.02 3.05 1.48
N VAL A 30 -2.31 1.79 1.79
CA VAL A 30 -2.81 0.79 0.85
C VAL A 30 -3.95 -0.03 1.41
N GLU A 31 -5.00 -0.17 0.60
CA GLU A 31 -6.13 -1.04 0.83
C GLU A 31 -6.03 -2.26 -0.10
N PHE A 32 -6.15 -3.46 0.46
CA PHE A 32 -6.27 -4.70 -0.33
C PHE A 32 -7.67 -4.80 -0.92
N VAL A 33 -7.76 -5.17 -2.20
CA VAL A 33 -9.04 -5.32 -2.91
C VAL A 33 -9.35 -6.79 -3.20
N SER A 34 -8.43 -7.50 -3.87
CA SER A 34 -8.64 -8.90 -4.22
C SER A 34 -7.35 -9.63 -4.65
N ASP A 35 -7.37 -10.95 -4.59
CA ASP A 35 -6.40 -11.80 -5.30
C ASP A 35 -6.85 -12.00 -6.75
N LEU A 36 -5.98 -11.68 -7.71
CA LEU A 36 -6.31 -11.76 -9.14
C LEU A 36 -5.95 -13.11 -9.78
N THR A 37 -4.93 -13.81 -9.28
CA THR A 37 -4.38 -15.01 -9.95
C THR A 37 -4.33 -16.26 -9.08
N VAL A 38 -3.77 -16.17 -7.88
CA VAL A 38 -3.62 -17.31 -6.96
C VAL A 38 -4.47 -17.02 -5.72
N PRO A 39 -5.70 -17.55 -5.66
CA PRO A 39 -6.53 -17.46 -4.46
C PRO A 39 -5.84 -18.12 -3.27
N ASP A 40 -6.22 -17.70 -2.07
CA ASP A 40 -5.72 -18.34 -0.86
C ASP A 40 -6.15 -19.80 -0.78
N PHE A 41 -5.29 -20.61 -0.14
CA PHE A 41 -5.44 -22.05 0.02
C PHE A 41 -5.41 -22.83 -1.32
N SER A 42 -4.82 -22.24 -2.36
CA SER A 42 -4.63 -22.91 -3.64
C SER A 42 -3.74 -24.15 -3.50
N LYS A 43 -4.18 -25.27 -4.06
CA LYS A 43 -3.38 -26.50 -4.15
C LYS A 43 -2.53 -26.48 -5.41
N VAL A 44 -1.22 -26.66 -5.26
CA VAL A 44 -0.26 -26.58 -6.37
C VAL A 44 0.69 -27.77 -6.38
N ALA A 45 1.20 -28.13 -7.55
CA ALA A 45 2.23 -29.15 -7.67
C ALA A 45 3.60 -28.61 -7.18
N PRO A 46 4.50 -29.48 -6.70
CA PRO A 46 5.87 -29.10 -6.38
C PRO A 46 6.58 -28.41 -7.55
N GLY A 47 7.34 -27.34 -7.28
CA GLY A 47 8.12 -26.63 -8.30
C GLY A 47 7.30 -25.75 -9.26
N THR A 48 5.98 -25.64 -9.07
CA THR A 48 5.11 -24.78 -9.88
C THR A 48 5.58 -23.32 -9.81
N ALA A 49 5.83 -22.70 -10.96
CA ALA A 49 6.00 -21.25 -11.05
C ALA A 49 4.65 -20.57 -10.82
N LEU A 50 4.61 -19.64 -9.87
CA LEU A 50 3.42 -18.88 -9.48
C LEU A 50 3.63 -17.42 -9.82
N ASN A 51 2.61 -16.79 -10.38
CA ASN A 51 2.57 -15.35 -10.58
C ASN A 51 1.44 -14.80 -9.72
N LYS A 52 1.75 -14.40 -8.47
CA LYS A 52 0.75 -13.91 -7.52
C LYS A 52 0.50 -12.43 -7.80
N GLN A 53 -0.76 -12.12 -8.12
CA GLN A 53 -1.20 -10.75 -8.37
C GLN A 53 -2.25 -10.36 -7.33
N TRP A 54 -1.98 -9.28 -6.60
CA TRP A 54 -2.95 -8.64 -5.72
C TRP A 54 -3.44 -7.36 -6.38
N GLN A 55 -4.75 -7.19 -6.45
CA GLN A 55 -5.34 -5.88 -6.71
C GLN A 55 -5.36 -5.10 -5.39
N VAL A 56 -4.80 -3.90 -5.44
CA VAL A 56 -4.76 -2.98 -4.30
C VAL A 56 -5.29 -1.62 -4.74
N ARG A 57 -5.67 -0.80 -3.76
CA ARG A 57 -6.06 0.58 -3.96
C ARG A 57 -5.13 1.48 -3.17
N ASN A 58 -4.70 2.57 -3.78
CA ASN A 58 -4.00 3.63 -3.05
C ASN A 58 -5.03 4.37 -2.18
N SER A 59 -5.05 4.07 -0.88
CA SER A 59 -5.90 4.73 0.12
C SER A 59 -5.21 5.93 0.78
N GLY A 60 -3.97 6.24 0.37
CA GLY A 60 -3.20 7.38 0.84
C GLY A 60 -3.60 8.72 0.23
N THR A 61 -2.84 9.76 0.59
CA THR A 61 -3.05 11.14 0.13
C THR A 61 -2.12 11.53 -1.02
N CYS A 62 -1.16 10.66 -1.37
CA CYS A 62 -0.15 10.89 -2.38
C CYS A 62 -0.09 9.80 -3.44
N ALA A 63 0.46 10.15 -4.60
CA ALA A 63 0.73 9.17 -5.64
C ALA A 63 1.94 8.29 -5.27
N TRP A 64 1.81 6.98 -5.41
CA TRP A 64 2.95 6.09 -5.32
C TRP A 64 3.85 6.30 -6.53
N GLY A 65 5.09 6.73 -6.30
CA GLY A 65 6.13 6.91 -7.31
C GLY A 65 7.06 5.71 -7.52
N PRO A 66 8.08 5.82 -8.38
CA PRO A 66 8.99 4.74 -8.76
C PRO A 66 9.80 4.10 -7.63
N GLN A 67 9.88 4.78 -6.49
CA GLN A 67 10.57 4.31 -5.30
C GLN A 67 9.67 3.49 -4.36
N HIS A 68 8.38 3.33 -4.68
CA HIS A 68 7.49 2.44 -3.94
C HIS A 68 7.70 1.02 -4.42
N ARG A 69 7.85 0.09 -3.48
CA ARG A 69 8.03 -1.33 -3.76
C ARG A 69 7.20 -2.17 -2.81
N VAL A 70 7.07 -3.44 -3.14
CA VAL A 70 6.54 -4.46 -2.24
C VAL A 70 7.72 -5.25 -1.69
N ILE A 71 7.80 -5.36 -0.36
CA ILE A 71 8.87 -6.07 0.33
C ILE A 71 8.31 -7.28 1.04
N PHE A 72 9.08 -8.36 1.04
CA PHE A 72 8.79 -9.53 1.87
C PHE A 72 9.02 -9.16 3.34
N VAL A 73 8.10 -9.55 4.22
CA VAL A 73 8.18 -9.20 5.64
C VAL A 73 8.26 -10.41 6.57
N ASP A 74 7.63 -11.54 6.22
CA ASP A 74 7.58 -12.72 7.11
C ASP A 74 7.10 -14.00 6.38
N GLY A 75 7.37 -15.16 6.97
CA GLY A 75 6.91 -16.47 6.49
C GLY A 75 7.87 -17.13 5.49
N ASN A 76 7.31 -17.74 4.44
CA ASN A 76 8.06 -18.32 3.34
C ASN A 76 8.00 -17.37 2.13
N ASN A 77 9.17 -16.93 1.66
CA ASN A 77 9.23 -16.04 0.51
C ASN A 77 8.98 -16.77 -0.82
N LEU A 78 8.94 -18.10 -0.86
CA LEU A 78 8.67 -18.92 -2.05
C LEU A 78 9.59 -18.55 -3.24
N GLY A 79 10.84 -18.17 -2.97
CA GLY A 79 11.75 -17.69 -4.02
C GLY A 79 11.27 -16.41 -4.72
N ALA A 80 10.44 -15.61 -4.04
CA ALA A 80 9.84 -14.40 -4.58
C ALA A 80 10.89 -13.47 -5.17
N THR A 81 10.72 -13.15 -6.45
CA THR A 81 11.41 -12.02 -7.08
C THR A 81 10.43 -10.87 -7.12
N VAL A 82 10.78 -9.78 -6.46
CA VAL A 82 9.98 -8.55 -6.52
C VAL A 82 10.25 -7.90 -7.88
N GLU A 83 9.44 -8.28 -8.85
CA GLU A 83 9.26 -7.51 -10.07
C GLU A 83 7.92 -6.82 -9.93
N HIS A 84 7.86 -5.48 -9.98
CA HIS A 84 6.81 -4.68 -10.63
C HIS A 84 6.69 -3.27 -10.05
N ALA A 85 6.33 -2.36 -10.94
CA ALA A 85 6.05 -0.96 -10.68
C ALA A 85 4.68 -0.79 -10.01
N LEU A 86 4.66 -0.31 -8.76
CA LEU A 86 3.46 0.17 -8.07
C LEU A 86 2.96 1.54 -8.58
N TYR A 87 3.49 2.03 -9.71
CA TYR A 87 3.49 3.45 -10.02
C TYR A 87 3.19 3.78 -11.49
N PRO A 88 2.68 5.00 -11.74
CA PRO A 88 2.07 5.87 -10.75
C PRO A 88 0.67 5.38 -10.37
N ALA A 89 0.43 5.13 -9.08
CA ALA A 89 -0.92 4.91 -8.55
C ALA A 89 -1.37 6.18 -7.84
N LEU A 90 -2.34 6.89 -8.40
CA LEU A 90 -2.89 8.11 -7.79
C LEU A 90 -3.76 7.77 -6.57
N PRO A 91 -3.94 8.70 -5.62
CA PRO A 91 -4.90 8.54 -4.52
C PRO A 91 -6.27 8.09 -5.03
N GLY A 92 -6.83 7.06 -4.40
CA GLY A 92 -8.12 6.48 -4.71
C GLY A 92 -8.15 5.52 -5.92
N THR A 93 -7.04 5.35 -6.65
CA THR A 93 -6.98 4.47 -7.84
C THR A 93 -6.52 3.06 -7.52
N LEU A 94 -6.87 2.13 -8.41
CA LEU A 94 -6.47 0.72 -8.32
C LEU A 94 -5.09 0.52 -8.96
N ALA A 95 -4.29 -0.36 -8.36
CA ALA A 95 -3.01 -0.81 -8.85
C ALA A 95 -2.89 -2.34 -8.68
N VAL A 96 -2.00 -2.96 -9.45
CA VAL A 96 -1.72 -4.39 -9.37
C VAL A 96 -0.31 -4.59 -8.86
N VAL A 97 -0.19 -5.28 -7.73
CA VAL A 97 1.08 -5.84 -7.26
C VAL A 97 1.23 -7.20 -7.89
N ASN A 98 2.34 -7.44 -8.56
CA ASN A 98 2.69 -8.74 -9.09
C ASN A 98 3.96 -9.24 -8.40
N VAL A 99 4.02 -10.50 -8.00
CA VAL A 99 5.22 -11.14 -7.47
C VAL A 99 5.34 -12.54 -8.05
N SER A 100 6.46 -12.79 -8.72
CA SER A 100 6.82 -14.09 -9.27
C SER A 100 7.43 -14.95 -8.16
N MET A 101 6.91 -16.17 -7.98
CA MET A 101 7.25 -17.12 -6.92
C MET A 101 7.38 -18.53 -7.48
N VAL A 102 7.94 -19.45 -6.69
CA VAL A 102 8.05 -20.88 -7.02
C VAL A 102 7.60 -21.71 -5.82
N ALA A 103 6.68 -22.63 -6.06
CA ALA A 103 6.22 -23.57 -5.06
C ALA A 103 7.36 -24.51 -4.62
N PRO A 104 7.60 -24.70 -3.31
CA PRO A 104 8.62 -25.61 -2.80
C PRO A 104 8.47 -27.05 -3.32
N ALA A 105 9.57 -27.80 -3.32
CA ALA A 105 9.56 -29.20 -3.71
C ALA A 105 8.89 -30.11 -2.64
N ALA A 106 8.97 -29.72 -1.38
CA ALA A 106 8.39 -30.46 -0.27
C ALA A 106 6.89 -30.19 -0.16
N ALA A 107 6.11 -31.25 0.02
CA ALA A 107 4.68 -31.14 0.29
C ALA A 107 4.43 -30.44 1.64
N GLY A 108 3.35 -29.67 1.72
CA GLY A 108 2.98 -28.96 2.94
C GLY A 108 2.26 -27.64 2.66
N ASP A 109 1.86 -26.98 3.74
CA ASP A 109 1.27 -25.65 3.69
C ASP A 109 2.35 -24.59 3.78
N TYR A 110 2.27 -23.60 2.90
CA TYR A 110 3.19 -22.49 2.86
C TYR A 110 2.43 -21.17 2.83
N GLU A 111 2.88 -20.24 3.67
CA GLU A 111 2.36 -18.89 3.72
C GLU A 111 3.50 -17.88 3.71
N GLY A 112 3.30 -16.78 3.00
CA GLY A 112 4.24 -15.68 2.92
C GLY A 112 3.52 -14.36 3.07
N TYR A 113 4.20 -13.38 3.62
CA TYR A 113 3.65 -12.05 3.89
C TYR A 113 4.52 -10.98 3.22
N TRP A 114 3.85 -10.03 2.58
CA TRP A 114 4.44 -8.88 1.93
C TRP A 114 3.79 -7.60 2.42
N ARG A 115 4.50 -6.49 2.29
CA ARG A 115 3.99 -5.15 2.61
C ARG A 115 4.55 -4.14 1.63
N LEU A 116 3.79 -3.09 1.33
CA LEU A 116 4.31 -1.99 0.55
C LEU A 116 5.29 -1.18 1.40
N SER A 117 6.30 -0.58 0.77
CA SER A 117 7.22 0.35 1.43
C SER A 117 7.42 1.62 0.61
N ASP A 118 7.64 2.73 1.31
CA ASP A 118 7.76 4.10 0.78
C ASP A 118 9.17 4.40 0.24
N ALA A 119 9.45 5.57 -0.33
CA ALA A 119 10.78 5.87 -0.88
C ALA A 119 11.97 5.70 0.10
N LYS A 120 11.74 5.74 1.42
CA LYS A 120 12.76 5.55 2.47
C LYS A 120 12.94 4.09 2.88
N GLY A 121 12.02 3.21 2.48
CA GLY A 121 12.02 1.79 2.85
C GLY A 121 11.15 1.50 4.06
N GLU A 122 10.38 2.48 4.51
CA GLU A 122 9.46 2.32 5.62
C GLU A 122 8.21 1.58 5.13
N PRO A 123 7.84 0.47 5.78
CA PRO A 123 6.66 -0.30 5.39
C PRO A 123 5.36 0.42 5.80
N PHE A 124 4.37 0.43 4.92
CA PHE A 124 3.08 1.07 5.15
C PHE A 124 1.88 0.18 4.78
N GLY A 125 0.69 0.59 5.23
CA GLY A 125 -0.59 -0.07 4.99
C GLY A 125 -0.68 -1.53 5.45
N SER A 126 -1.66 -2.26 4.92
CA SER A 126 -1.93 -3.65 5.31
C SER A 126 -0.96 -4.66 4.70
N ARG A 127 -0.81 -5.83 5.33
CA ARG A 127 -0.04 -6.95 4.77
C ARG A 127 -0.82 -7.63 3.65
N LEU A 128 -0.12 -7.92 2.56
CA LEU A 128 -0.55 -8.82 1.51
C LEU A 128 -0.01 -10.22 1.84
N TYR A 129 -0.75 -11.27 1.50
CA TYR A 129 -0.27 -12.63 1.76
C TYR A 129 -0.59 -13.58 0.62
N ILE A 130 0.16 -14.68 0.60
CA ILE A 130 -0.18 -15.86 -0.18
C ILE A 130 -0.26 -17.04 0.78
N LYS A 131 -1.23 -17.93 0.56
CA LYS A 131 -1.30 -19.21 1.23
C LYS A 131 -1.55 -20.32 0.21
N ILE A 132 -0.65 -21.28 0.13
CA ILE A 132 -0.74 -22.43 -0.79
C ILE A 132 -0.52 -23.73 -0.05
N THR A 133 -1.05 -24.81 -0.61
CA THR A 133 -0.74 -26.18 -0.20
C THR A 133 -0.04 -26.88 -1.35
N VAL A 134 1.21 -27.28 -1.14
CA VAL A 134 1.96 -28.09 -2.10
C VAL A 134 1.56 -29.54 -1.93
N ALA A 135 1.05 -30.15 -3.00
CA ALA A 135 0.67 -31.57 -3.00
C ALA A 135 1.91 -32.48 -2.91
N ALA A 136 1.71 -33.69 -2.36
CA ALA A 136 2.74 -34.72 -2.41
C ALA A 136 3.09 -35.06 -3.86
N PRO A 137 4.39 -35.30 -4.19
CA PRO A 137 4.76 -35.85 -5.48
C PRO A 137 3.96 -37.13 -5.74
N GLN A 138 3.27 -37.21 -6.87
CA GLN A 138 2.65 -38.48 -7.26
C GLN A 138 3.77 -39.49 -7.54
N PRO A 139 3.71 -40.70 -6.96
CA PRO A 139 4.70 -41.75 -7.20
C PRO A 139 4.68 -42.27 -8.64
#